data_AF-A0A7J7L454-F1
#
_entry.id   AF-A0A7J7L454-F1
#
_cell.length_a   1.000
_cell.length_b   1.000
_cell.length_c   1.000
_cell.angle_alpha   90.00
_cell.angle_beta   90.00
_cell.angle_gamma   90.00
#
_symmetry.space_group_name_H-M   'P 1'
#
loop_
_entity.id
_entity.type
_entity.pdbx_description
1 polymer ?
#
loop_
_entity_poly.entity_id
_entity_poly.type
_entity_poly.pdbx_seq_one_letter_code
_entity_poly.pdbx_strand_id
1 'polypeptide(L)'
;MGLYEEAMLAFTGSTATEKVVLELTCKSNLKPVTLELRGKSPFIVPEDADIDKDVEIAHFALFFNQDNVVVLGLAHLCMSVYMTSL
;
A
#
# COMPACT_ATOMS: atom_id res chain seq x y z
N MET A 1 -39.86 -5.98 3.13
CA MET A 1 -38.48 -6.48 3.25
C MET A 1 -37.62 -5.62 2.35
N GLY A 2 -36.78 -4.78 2.94
CA GLY A 2 -36.14 -3.64 2.27
C GLY A 2 -34.90 -4.04 1.48
N LEU A 3 -34.69 -3.39 0.34
CA LEU A 3 -33.63 -3.61 -0.65
C LEU A 3 -32.20 -3.22 -0.17
N TYR A 4 -31.96 -3.15 1.14
CA TYR A 4 -30.73 -2.63 1.75
C TYR A 4 -29.78 -3.71 2.29
N GLU A 5 -30.14 -4.99 2.17
CA GLU A 5 -29.42 -6.10 2.80
C GLU A 5 -28.09 -6.47 2.10
N GLU A 6 -27.81 -5.86 0.93
CA GLU A 6 -26.67 -6.16 0.06
C GLU A 6 -25.56 -5.08 0.09
N ALA A 7 -25.60 -4.13 1.02
CA ALA A 7 -24.58 -3.09 1.05
C ALA A 7 -23.24 -3.64 1.60
N MET A 8 -22.12 -3.19 1.04
CA MET A 8 -20.75 -3.50 1.49
C MET A 8 -20.07 -2.24 2.00
N LEU A 9 -19.23 -2.33 3.04
CA LEU A 9 -18.46 -1.21 3.56
C LEU A 9 -17.03 -1.25 2.98
N ALA A 10 -16.70 -0.28 2.12
CA ALA A 10 -15.33 -0.10 1.62
C ALA A 10 -14.60 0.95 2.49
N PHE A 11 -13.47 0.58 3.07
CA PHE A 11 -12.66 1.44 3.92
C PHE A 11 -11.24 1.59 3.36
N THR A 12 -10.76 2.84 3.24
CA THR A 12 -9.37 3.16 2.89
C THR A 12 -8.74 3.95 4.02
N GLY A 13 -7.62 3.48 4.56
CA GLY A 13 -6.97 4.19 5.67
C GLY A 13 -5.82 3.43 6.32
N SER A 14 -5.60 3.72 7.59
CA SER A 14 -4.54 3.09 8.38
C SER A 14 -4.98 1.76 8.99
N THR A 15 -4.04 0.84 9.18
CA THR A 15 -4.25 -0.43 9.90
C THR A 15 -4.75 -0.22 11.33
N ALA A 16 -4.39 0.90 11.97
CA ALA A 16 -4.87 1.20 13.32
C ALA A 16 -6.38 1.48 13.33
N THR A 17 -6.86 2.28 12.37
CA THR A 17 -8.27 2.62 12.22
C THR A 17 -9.09 1.43 11.73
N GLU A 18 -8.54 0.63 10.81
CA GLU A 18 -9.16 -0.59 10.28
C GLU A 18 -9.58 -1.56 11.40
N LYS A 19 -8.72 -1.79 12.40
CA LYS A 19 -9.05 -2.66 13.55
C LYS A 19 -10.32 -2.20 14.26
N VAL A 20 -10.47 -0.89 14.44
CA VAL A 20 -11.67 -0.30 15.04
C VAL A 20 -12.88 -0.49 14.14
N VAL A 21 -12.74 -0.29 12.82
CA VAL A 21 -13.81 -0.51 11.83
C VAL A 21 -14.27 -1.97 11.83
N LEU A 22 -13.33 -2.92 11.89
CA LEU A 22 -13.60 -4.34 11.99
C LEU A 22 -14.35 -4.69 13.29
N GLU A 23 -13.88 -4.19 14.43
CA GLU A 23 -14.58 -4.40 15.71
C GLU A 23 -16.01 -3.88 15.71
N LEU A 24 -16.24 -2.68 15.16
CA LEU A 24 -17.57 -2.08 15.08
C LEU A 24 -18.47 -2.87 14.12
N THR A 25 -17.93 -3.36 13.01
CA THR A 25 -18.65 -4.22 12.06
C THR A 25 -19.06 -5.54 12.72
N CYS A 26 -18.15 -6.16 13.47
CA CYS A 26 -18.44 -7.39 14.22
C CYS A 26 -19.49 -7.21 15.31
N LYS A 27 -19.51 -6.05 15.98
CA LYS A 27 -20.48 -5.74 17.06
C LYS A 27 -21.86 -5.31 16.56
N SER A 28 -21.96 -4.88 15.30
CA SER A 28 -23.21 -4.36 14.73
C SER A 28 -23.95 -5.43 13.95
N ASN A 29 -23.61 -5.63 12.68
CA ASN A 29 -24.40 -6.45 11.75
C ASN A 29 -23.55 -7.34 10.84
N LEU A 30 -22.25 -7.48 11.10
CA LEU A 30 -21.33 -8.35 10.33
C LEU A 30 -21.38 -8.08 8.82
N LYS A 31 -21.54 -6.81 8.45
CA LYS A 31 -21.56 -6.38 7.05
C LYS A 31 -20.24 -6.76 6.36
N PRO A 32 -20.28 -7.23 5.10
CA PRO A 32 -19.06 -7.45 4.33
C PRO A 32 -18.24 -6.15 4.24
N VAL A 33 -16.92 -6.28 4.45
CA VAL A 33 -15.96 -5.16 4.43
C VAL A 33 -14.84 -5.41 3.43
N THR A 34 -14.45 -4.37 2.70
CA THR A 34 -13.21 -4.34 1.91
C THR A 34 -12.29 -3.27 2.47
N LEU A 35 -11.01 -3.60 2.61
CA LEU A 35 -10.04 -2.81 3.36
C LEU A 35 -8.83 -2.52 2.46
N GLU A 36 -8.65 -1.25 2.10
CA GLU A 36 -7.51 -0.76 1.35
C GLU A 36 -6.57 -0.03 2.31
N LEU A 37 -5.48 -0.70 2.67
CA LEU A 37 -4.57 -0.23 3.70
C LEU A 37 -3.29 0.30 3.08
N ARG A 38 -2.73 1.32 3.71
CA ARG A 38 -1.42 1.84 3.29
C ARG A 38 -0.35 0.78 3.59
N GLY A 39 0.22 0.22 2.52
CA GLY A 39 1.29 -0.78 2.59
C GLY A 39 2.67 -0.19 2.29
N LYS A 40 3.70 -0.94 2.66
CA LYS A 40 5.08 -0.68 2.25
C LYS A 40 5.45 -1.63 1.12
N SER A 41 5.17 -1.23 -0.11
CA SER A 41 5.43 -2.03 -1.31
C SER A 41 6.94 -2.13 -1.59
N PRO A 42 7.50 -3.32 -1.82
CA PRO A 42 8.91 -3.47 -2.20
C PRO A 42 9.14 -2.98 -3.64
N PHE A 43 10.36 -2.49 -3.90
CA PHE A 43 10.88 -2.22 -5.24
C PHE A 43 12.14 -3.05 -5.44
N ILE A 44 12.13 -3.91 -6.45
CA ILE A 44 13.20 -4.89 -6.70
C ILE A 44 13.82 -4.55 -8.05
N VAL A 45 15.13 -4.34 -8.06
CA VAL A 45 15.93 -4.05 -9.25
C VAL A 45 16.70 -5.32 -9.63
N PRO A 46 16.42 -5.94 -10.79
CA PRO A 46 17.20 -7.07 -11.33
C PRO A 46 18.65 -6.69 -11.64
N GLU A 47 19.54 -7.69 -11.73
CA GLU A 47 20.97 -7.47 -12.04
C GLU A 47 21.20 -6.95 -13.48
N ASP A 48 20.29 -7.26 -14.40
CA ASP A 48 20.33 -6.86 -15.82
C ASP A 48 19.54 -5.58 -16.11
N ALA A 49 19.12 -4.87 -15.06
CA ALA A 49 18.28 -3.69 -15.20
C ALA A 49 19.03 -2.45 -15.68
N ASP A 50 18.31 -1.59 -16.39
CA ASP A 50 18.77 -0.27 -16.78
C ASP A 50 18.69 0.67 -15.56
N ILE A 51 19.82 0.83 -14.87
CA ILE A 51 19.90 1.55 -13.60
C ILE A 51 19.40 3.00 -13.71
N ASP A 52 19.69 3.69 -14.82
CA ASP A 52 19.27 5.08 -14.99
C ASP A 52 17.73 5.18 -15.04
N LYS A 53 17.09 4.26 -15.75
CA LYS A 53 15.62 4.17 -15.80
C LYS A 53 15.03 3.78 -14.44
N ASP A 54 15.63 2.81 -13.76
CA ASP A 54 15.13 2.33 -12.47
C ASP A 54 15.22 3.40 -11.37
N VAL A 55 16.26 4.24 -11.41
CA VAL A 55 16.38 5.40 -10.52
C VAL A 55 15.27 6.42 -10.78
N GLU A 56 14.97 6.74 -12.04
CA GLU A 56 13.86 7.64 -12.39
C GLU A 56 12.51 7.08 -11.91
N ILE A 57 12.28 5.78 -12.12
CA ILE A 57 11.07 5.09 -11.68
C ILE A 57 10.97 5.08 -10.15
N ALA A 58 12.06 4.80 -9.44
CA ALA A 58 12.08 4.81 -7.98
C ALA A 58 11.82 6.21 -7.41
N HIS A 59 12.41 7.25 -8.03
CA HIS A 59 12.19 8.63 -7.63
C HIS A 59 10.72 9.04 -7.84
N PHE A 60 10.13 8.70 -8.98
CA PHE A 60 8.71 8.93 -9.21
C PHE A 60 7.86 8.15 -8.22
N ALA A 61 8.11 6.85 -8.04
CA ALA A 61 7.37 5.99 -7.15
C ALA A 61 7.42 6.47 -5.69
N LEU A 62 8.54 7.05 -5.23
CA LEU A 62 8.65 7.54 -3.85
C LEU A 62 8.01 8.93 -3.66
N PHE A 63 8.21 9.85 -4.61
CA PHE A 63 7.83 11.26 -4.42
C PHE A 63 6.55 11.67 -5.13
N PHE A 64 5.96 10.78 -5.93
CA PHE A 64 4.69 11.07 -6.59
C PHE A 64 3.60 11.32 -5.54
N ASN A 65 2.98 12.50 -5.66
CA ASN A 65 1.89 12.96 -4.80
C ASN A 65 2.22 13.04 -3.30
N GLN A 66 3.49 13.31 -2.94
CA GLN A 66 3.93 13.54 -1.56
C GLN A 66 3.49 12.41 -0.60
N ASP A 67 3.71 11.15 -0.98
CA ASP A 67 3.34 9.99 -0.16
C ASP A 67 1.83 9.81 0.09
N ASN A 68 0.94 10.56 -0.56
CA ASN A 68 -0.52 10.42 -0.33
C ASN A 68 -1.16 9.26 -1.12
N VAL A 69 -0.35 8.40 -1.76
CA VAL A 69 -0.82 7.26 -2.55
C VAL A 69 -0.69 5.97 -1.74
N VAL A 70 -1.76 5.18 -1.71
CA VAL A 70 -1.90 3.93 -0.94
C VAL A 70 -0.90 2.84 -1.38
N VAL A 71 -0.44 2.90 -2.63
CA VAL A 71 0.37 1.84 -3.28
C VAL A 71 1.87 2.11 -3.23
N LEU A 72 2.30 3.34 -2.93
CA LEU A 72 3.66 3.82 -3.21
C LEU A 72 4.54 3.97 -1.95
N GLY A 73 4.39 3.07 -0.99
CA GLY A 73 5.28 3.02 0.18
C GLY A 73 6.57 2.25 -0.09
N LEU A 74 7.54 2.81 -0.83
CA LEU A 74 8.84 2.16 -1.00
C LEU A 74 9.66 2.20 0.29
N ALA A 75 9.42 1.27 1.22
CA ALA A 75 10.14 1.21 2.49
C ALA A 75 11.11 0.03 2.56
N HIS A 76 12.06 0.04 1.63
CA HIS A 76 13.44 -0.39 1.79
C HIS A 76 14.03 -0.36 0.39
N LEU A 77 14.48 0.81 -0.05
CA LEU A 77 15.56 0.81 -1.03
C LEU A 77 16.80 0.34 -0.26
N CYS A 78 17.03 -0.98 -0.22
CA CYS A 78 18.32 -1.48 0.20
C CYS A 78 19.31 -0.96 -0.84
N MET A 79 20.13 0.03 -0.47
CA MET A 79 21.36 0.34 -1.18
C MET A 79 22.24 -0.92 -1.18
N SER A 80 21.98 -1.84 -2.11
CA SER A 80 22.94 -2.89 -2.48
C SER A 80 23.68 -2.53 -3.77
N VAL A 81 23.57 -1.29 -4.24
CA VAL A 81 24.34 -0.78 -5.40
C VAL A 81 25.76 -0.31 -5.00
N TYR A 82 26.12 -0.36 -3.71
CA TYR A 82 27.44 0.08 -3.22
C TYR A 82 28.43 -1.03 -2.86
N MET A 83 28.19 -2.30 -3.23
CA MET A 83 29.11 -3.40 -2.87
C MET A 83 29.40 -4.43 -3.97
N THR A 84 29.56 -3.98 -5.22
CA THR A 84 30.15 -4.81 -6.30
C THR A 84 31.26 -4.12 -7.08
N SER A 85 31.78 -2.98 -6.56
CA SER A 85 32.95 -2.27 -7.10
C SER A 85 34.09 -2.13 -6.07
N LEU A 86 34.28 -3.14 -5.22
CA LEU A 86 35.54 -3.42 -4.53
C LEU A 86 36.03 -4.82 -4.91
#